data_AF-A0A0P9K312-F1
#
_entry.id   AF-A0A0P9K312-F1
#
_cell.length_a   1.000
_cell.length_b   1.000
_cell.length_c   1.000
_cell.angle_alpha   90.00
_cell.angle_beta   90.00
_cell.angle_gamma   90.00
#
_symmetry.space_group_name_H-M   'P 1'
#
loop_
_entity.id
_entity.type
_entity.pdbx_description
1 polymer ?
#
loop_
_entity_poly.entity_id
_entity_poly.type
_entity_poly.pdbx_seq_one_letter_code
_entity_poly.pdbx_strand_id
1 'polypeptide(L)'
;MVFRMTMNMKITKNLLQIGVLGMSLLATGVMAAVSESEAAKLGTSLTPMGAEKAGNAANTIPAWSPMPKNAGAVDSKGFLANPYASEKPLFIITAANVEQYKDKLAPGQYAMFKRYPDSYRIPVYPTHRGATVPDDVFAAIKKNATTSKLVGGGSGLENFDTAIPFPIPASGVEVIWNHITRYRGGSVKRLVTQATP
;
A
#
# COMPACT_ATOMS: atom_id res chain seq x y z
N MET A 1 -47.10 -59.09 8.89
CA MET A 1 -46.32 -59.07 7.63
C MET A 1 -45.82 -57.64 7.44
N VAL A 2 -44.54 -57.36 7.75
CA VAL A 2 -43.96 -56.02 7.65
C VAL A 2 -42.87 -56.05 6.58
N PHE A 3 -43.09 -55.35 5.47
CA PHE A 3 -42.16 -55.27 4.36
C PHE A 3 -41.13 -54.17 4.66
N ARG A 4 -39.85 -54.51 4.76
CA ARG A 4 -38.74 -53.56 4.93
C ARG A 4 -38.19 -53.21 3.55
N MET A 5 -38.33 -51.96 3.13
CA MET A 5 -37.81 -51.45 1.86
C MET A 5 -36.35 -51.03 2.05
N THR A 6 -35.40 -51.82 1.53
CA THR A 6 -33.97 -51.48 1.51
C THR A 6 -33.72 -50.47 0.39
N MET A 7 -33.47 -49.22 0.74
CA MET A 7 -33.11 -48.16 -0.20
C MET A 7 -31.63 -48.29 -0.60
N ASN A 8 -31.36 -48.38 -1.90
CA ASN A 8 -30.04 -48.69 -2.45
C ASN A 8 -29.08 -47.48 -2.34
N MET A 9 -28.19 -47.50 -1.34
CA MET A 9 -27.26 -46.41 -0.95
C MET A 9 -26.07 -46.17 -1.92
N LYS A 10 -26.17 -46.59 -3.18
CA LYS A 10 -25.08 -46.44 -4.17
C LYS A 10 -25.09 -45.08 -4.87
N ILE A 11 -26.26 -44.48 -5.09
CA ILE A 11 -26.39 -43.21 -5.82
C ILE A 11 -25.89 -42.03 -4.98
N THR A 12 -26.13 -42.04 -3.67
CA THR A 12 -25.69 -40.98 -2.74
C THR A 12 -24.18 -40.91 -2.55
N LYS A 13 -23.45 -42.04 -2.66
CA LYS A 13 -21.98 -42.05 -2.57
C LYS A 13 -21.32 -41.38 -3.78
N ASN A 14 -21.84 -41.62 -4.98
CA ASN A 14 -21.32 -41.00 -6.20
C ASN A 14 -21.56 -39.48 -6.23
N LEU A 15 -22.72 -39.02 -5.74
CA LEU A 15 -23.02 -37.59 -5.61
C LEU A 15 -22.10 -36.87 -4.61
N LEU A 16 -21.77 -37.50 -3.48
CA LEU A 16 -20.80 -36.93 -2.52
C LEU A 16 -19.38 -36.84 -3.10
N GLN A 17 -18.94 -37.85 -3.86
CA GLN A 17 -17.62 -37.87 -4.47
C GLN A 17 -17.46 -36.80 -5.56
N ILE A 18 -18.51 -36.53 -6.34
CA ILE A 18 -18.51 -35.44 -7.33
C ILE A 18 -18.51 -34.07 -6.65
N GLY A 19 -19.27 -33.91 -5.56
CA GLY A 19 -19.31 -32.67 -4.78
C GLY A 19 -17.95 -32.31 -4.15
N VAL A 20 -17.25 -33.30 -3.58
CA VAL A 20 -15.90 -33.10 -3.02
C VAL A 20 -14.88 -32.75 -4.10
N LEU A 21 -14.94 -33.39 -5.27
CA LEU A 21 -14.04 -33.07 -6.39
C LEU A 21 -14.29 -31.65 -6.92
N GLY A 22 -15.56 -31.23 -7.06
CA GLY A 22 -15.92 -29.86 -7.47
C GLY A 22 -15.47 -28.77 -6.50
N MET A 23 -15.52 -29.05 -5.19
CA MET A 23 -15.05 -28.10 -4.16
C MET A 23 -13.51 -28.05 -4.06
N SER A 24 -12.83 -29.13 -4.45
CA SER A 24 -11.36 -29.18 -4.54
C SER A 24 -10.82 -28.32 -5.70
N LEU A 25 -11.57 -28.22 -6.80
CA LEU A 25 -11.23 -27.40 -7.97
C LEU A 25 -11.37 -25.88 -7.72
N LEU A 26 -12.10 -25.47 -6.68
CA LEU A 26 -12.22 -24.07 -6.27
C LEU A 26 -11.09 -23.63 -5.31
N ALA A 27 -10.32 -24.58 -4.77
CA ALA A 27 -9.22 -24.30 -3.83
C ALA A 27 -7.89 -23.98 -4.53
N THR A 28 -7.79 -24.13 -5.86
CA THR A 28 -6.65 -23.66 -6.64
C THR A 28 -6.81 -22.18 -6.99
N GLY A 29 -6.86 -21.33 -5.97
CA GLY A 29 -6.61 -19.91 -6.14
C GLY A 29 -5.15 -19.73 -6.53
N VAL A 30 -4.85 -19.81 -7.82
CA VAL A 30 -3.61 -19.25 -8.36
C VAL A 30 -3.57 -17.80 -7.88
N MET A 31 -2.50 -17.43 -7.18
CA MET A 31 -2.15 -16.05 -6.82
C MET A 31 -1.82 -15.29 -8.11
N ALA A 32 -2.84 -15.08 -8.93
CA ALA A 32 -2.74 -14.38 -10.20
C ALA A 32 -2.68 -12.88 -9.93
N ALA A 33 -2.04 -12.16 -10.85
CA ALA A 33 -2.13 -10.71 -10.91
C ALA A 33 -3.60 -10.26 -10.89
N VAL A 34 -3.87 -9.06 -10.38
CA VAL A 34 -5.26 -8.60 -10.20
C VAL A 34 -5.97 -8.52 -11.55
N SER A 35 -7.29 -8.70 -11.52
CA SER A 35 -8.11 -8.59 -12.73
C SER A 35 -8.04 -7.18 -13.33
N GLU A 36 -8.34 -7.04 -14.63
CA GLU A 36 -8.38 -5.71 -15.26
C GLU A 36 -9.40 -4.78 -14.59
N SER A 37 -10.52 -5.33 -14.10
CA SER A 37 -11.55 -4.57 -13.39
C SER A 37 -11.05 -4.05 -12.04
N GLU A 38 -10.22 -4.81 -11.34
CA GLU A 38 -9.56 -4.35 -10.11
C GLU A 38 -8.48 -3.31 -10.42
N ALA A 39 -7.67 -3.53 -11.45
CA ALA A 39 -6.67 -2.57 -11.90
C ALA A 39 -7.31 -1.24 -12.36
N ALA A 40 -8.55 -1.25 -12.86
CA ALA A 40 -9.30 -0.04 -13.22
C ALA A 40 -9.63 0.86 -12.00
N LYS A 41 -9.51 0.34 -10.77
CA LYS A 41 -9.60 1.16 -9.54
C LYS A 41 -8.42 2.13 -9.41
N LEU A 42 -7.27 1.83 -10.02
CA LEU A 42 -6.09 2.69 -10.01
C LEU A 42 -6.34 3.95 -10.84
N GLY A 43 -6.25 5.11 -10.19
CA GLY A 43 -6.55 6.42 -10.76
C GLY A 43 -7.99 6.89 -10.53
N THR A 44 -8.91 5.97 -10.19
CA THR A 44 -10.32 6.27 -9.89
C THR A 44 -10.55 6.37 -8.38
N SER A 45 -10.88 5.26 -7.70
CA SER A 45 -11.04 5.21 -6.25
C SER A 45 -9.70 5.07 -5.51
N LEU A 46 -8.71 4.47 -6.16
CA LEU A 46 -7.34 4.40 -5.68
C LEU A 46 -6.48 5.45 -6.39
N THR A 47 -5.42 5.90 -5.73
CA THR A 47 -4.31 6.60 -6.38
C THR A 47 -3.68 5.69 -7.44
N PRO A 48 -2.94 6.23 -8.43
CA PRO A 48 -2.22 5.40 -9.39
C PRO A 48 -1.21 4.41 -8.77
N MET A 49 -0.84 4.61 -7.49
CA MET A 49 0.04 3.72 -6.73
C MET A 49 -0.70 2.75 -5.80
N GLY A 50 -2.04 2.76 -5.81
CA GLY A 50 -2.86 1.81 -5.06
C GLY A 50 -3.30 2.24 -3.66
N ALA A 51 -2.87 3.40 -3.17
CA ALA A 51 -3.40 3.95 -1.90
C ALA A 51 -4.83 4.51 -2.07
N GLU A 52 -5.60 4.58 -0.99
CA GLU A 52 -6.92 5.23 -0.96
C GLU A 52 -6.85 6.68 -1.48
N LYS A 53 -7.69 7.04 -2.45
CA LYS A 53 -7.67 8.40 -3.03
C LYS A 53 -8.48 9.39 -2.20
N ALA A 54 -9.55 8.94 -1.55
CA ALA A 54 -10.43 9.82 -0.80
C ALA A 54 -9.73 10.49 0.41
N GLY A 55 -10.29 11.63 0.83
CA GLY A 55 -9.98 12.24 2.12
C GLY A 55 -10.67 11.53 3.26
N ASN A 56 -10.47 12.00 4.49
CA ASN A 56 -11.20 11.46 5.64
C ASN A 56 -12.51 12.23 5.90
N ALA A 57 -13.46 11.58 6.58
CA ALA A 57 -14.76 12.18 6.91
C ALA A 57 -14.65 13.43 7.81
N ALA A 58 -13.57 13.55 8.59
CA ALA A 58 -13.30 14.71 9.44
C ALA A 58 -12.73 15.93 8.69
N ASN A 59 -12.49 15.83 7.37
CA ASN A 59 -11.89 16.87 6.53
C ASN A 59 -10.50 17.36 6.99
N THR A 60 -9.79 16.59 7.82
CA THR A 60 -8.42 16.89 8.25
C THR A 60 -7.35 16.30 7.33
N ILE A 61 -7.76 15.36 6.46
CA ILE A 61 -6.93 14.74 5.43
C ILE A 61 -7.65 14.97 4.10
N PRO A 62 -7.10 15.77 3.18
CA PRO A 62 -7.72 16.02 1.88
C PRO A 62 -7.67 14.76 1.00
N ALA A 63 -8.48 14.73 -0.05
CA ALA A 63 -8.31 13.76 -1.12
C ALA A 63 -6.92 13.93 -1.77
N TRP A 64 -6.35 12.82 -2.25
CA TRP A 64 -5.08 12.87 -2.97
C TRP A 64 -5.24 13.61 -4.29
N SER A 65 -4.29 14.50 -4.56
CA SER A 65 -4.13 15.20 -5.83
C SER A 65 -2.64 15.32 -6.13
N PRO A 66 -2.15 14.96 -7.33
CA PRO A 66 -0.73 14.98 -7.61
C PRO A 66 -0.18 16.41 -7.48
N MET A 67 0.95 16.55 -6.81
CA MET A 67 1.64 17.83 -6.71
C MET A 67 2.04 18.33 -8.11
N PRO A 68 1.89 19.63 -8.43
CA PRO A 68 2.35 20.18 -9.69
C PRO A 68 3.84 19.92 -9.92
N LYS A 69 4.23 19.64 -11.18
CA LYS A 69 5.64 19.40 -11.55
C LYS A 69 6.56 20.60 -11.26
N ASN A 70 5.98 21.79 -11.11
CA ASN A 70 6.65 23.05 -10.80
C ASN A 70 6.43 23.52 -9.35
N ALA A 71 6.02 22.65 -8.43
CA ALA A 71 5.69 23.03 -7.05
C ALA A 71 6.87 23.57 -6.24
N GLY A 72 8.11 23.28 -6.64
CA GLY A 72 9.31 23.82 -6.02
C GLY A 72 10.33 24.24 -7.08
N ALA A 73 10.82 25.47 -6.98
CA ALA A 73 11.96 25.90 -7.78
C ALA A 73 13.21 25.12 -7.35
N VAL A 74 14.04 24.74 -8.32
CA VAL A 74 15.35 24.13 -8.07
C VAL A 74 16.37 25.27 -7.98
N ASP A 75 17.08 25.37 -6.87
CA ASP A 75 18.14 26.37 -6.72
C ASP A 75 19.40 26.02 -7.54
N SER A 76 20.39 26.91 -7.56
CA SER A 76 21.63 26.71 -8.31
C SER A 76 22.48 25.51 -7.82
N LYS A 77 22.15 24.93 -6.65
CA LYS A 77 22.81 23.77 -6.06
C LYS A 77 22.01 22.48 -6.28
N GLY A 78 20.85 22.55 -6.92
CA GLY A 78 19.99 21.40 -7.18
C GLY A 78 18.99 21.09 -6.06
N PHE A 79 18.85 21.95 -5.04
CA PHE A 79 17.87 21.74 -3.97
C PHE A 79 16.50 22.27 -4.36
N LEU A 80 15.47 21.48 -4.09
CA LEU A 80 14.07 21.89 -4.26
C LEU A 80 13.64 22.80 -3.11
N ALA A 81 13.05 23.94 -3.46
CA ALA A 81 12.37 24.80 -2.50
C ALA A 81 11.19 24.08 -1.85
N ASN A 82 10.94 24.38 -0.57
CA ASN A 82 9.74 23.90 0.13
C ASN A 82 8.48 24.59 -0.44
N PRO A 83 7.54 23.85 -1.07
CA PRO A 83 6.31 24.43 -1.61
C PRO A 83 5.41 25.10 -0.57
N TYR A 84 5.59 24.75 0.72
CA TYR A 84 4.79 25.20 1.84
C TYR A 84 5.59 26.08 2.82
N ALA A 85 6.64 26.77 2.36
CA ALA A 85 7.54 27.53 3.22
C ALA A 85 6.84 28.62 4.06
N SER A 86 5.71 29.15 3.58
CA SER A 86 4.93 30.19 4.28
C SER A 86 3.83 29.64 5.18
N GLU A 87 3.70 28.32 5.28
CA GLU A 87 2.63 27.69 6.06
C GLU A 87 2.89 27.83 7.56
N LYS A 88 1.82 28.10 8.32
CA LYS A 88 1.87 28.21 9.77
C LYS A 88 1.23 26.99 10.41
N PRO A 89 1.67 26.59 11.63
CA PRO A 89 0.98 25.55 12.37
C PRO A 89 -0.49 25.92 12.62
N LEU A 90 -1.38 24.94 12.52
CA LEU A 90 -2.77 25.05 12.99
C LEU A 90 -2.81 25.23 14.50
N PHE A 91 -1.96 24.49 15.20
CA PHE A 91 -1.76 24.57 16.65
C PHE A 91 -0.42 23.91 17.01
N ILE A 92 -0.01 24.06 18.27
CA ILE A 92 1.22 23.47 18.80
C ILE A 92 0.86 22.65 20.03
N ILE A 93 1.25 21.37 20.01
CA ILE A 93 1.16 20.50 21.18
C ILE A 93 2.37 20.78 22.07
N THR A 94 2.10 21.05 23.34
CA THR A 94 3.07 21.36 24.40
C THR A 94 2.79 20.49 25.60
N ALA A 95 3.69 20.48 26.59
CA ALA A 95 3.43 19.77 27.84
C ALA A 95 2.16 20.26 28.57
N ALA A 96 1.72 21.50 28.34
CA ALA A 96 0.53 22.07 28.96
C ALA A 96 -0.79 21.54 28.38
N ASN A 97 -0.81 21.07 27.13
CA ASN A 97 -2.03 20.59 26.47
C ASN A 97 -1.93 19.15 25.96
N VAL A 98 -0.80 18.46 26.17
CA VAL A 98 -0.54 17.11 25.66
C VAL A 98 -1.61 16.09 26.05
N GLU A 99 -2.21 16.21 27.24
CA GLU A 99 -3.26 15.30 27.69
C GLU A 99 -4.49 15.32 26.77
N GLN A 100 -4.79 16.44 26.12
CA GLN A 100 -5.90 16.56 25.16
C GLN A 100 -5.65 15.74 23.88
N TYR A 101 -4.39 15.43 23.58
CA TYR A 101 -3.96 14.78 22.33
C TYR A 101 -3.32 13.41 22.56
N LYS A 102 -3.37 12.89 23.79
CA LYS A 102 -2.65 11.67 24.20
C LYS A 102 -2.96 10.48 23.28
N ASP A 103 -4.21 10.30 22.90
CA ASP A 103 -4.67 9.21 22.01
C ASP A 103 -4.24 9.38 20.54
N LYS A 104 -3.60 10.51 20.22
CA LYS A 104 -3.04 10.81 18.88
C LYS A 104 -1.53 10.70 18.85
N LEU A 105 -0.89 10.38 19.97
CA LEU A 105 0.57 10.37 20.10
C LEU A 105 1.09 8.95 20.33
N ALA A 106 2.21 8.63 19.69
CA ALA A 106 2.94 7.41 20.02
C ALA A 106 3.47 7.52 21.47
N PRO A 107 3.65 6.39 22.20
CA PRO A 107 4.15 6.42 23.57
C PRO A 107 5.48 7.17 23.72
N GLY A 108 6.36 7.04 22.73
CA GLY A 108 7.63 7.78 22.67
C GLY A 108 7.45 9.29 22.54
N GLN A 109 6.52 9.76 21.70
CA GLN A 109 6.22 11.19 21.56
C GLN A 109 5.63 11.77 22.85
N TYR A 110 4.71 11.05 23.48
CA TYR A 110 4.15 11.45 24.77
C TYR A 110 5.21 11.52 25.87
N ALA A 111 6.12 10.53 25.93
CA ALA A 111 7.22 10.52 26.89
C ALA A 111 8.17 11.72 26.74
N MET A 112 8.37 12.23 25.51
CA MET A 112 9.21 13.40 25.27
C MET A 112 8.66 14.67 25.95
N PHE A 113 7.34 14.84 26.07
CA PHE A 113 6.75 15.96 26.81
C PHE A 113 7.01 15.87 28.33
N LYS A 114 7.13 14.66 28.89
CA LYS A 114 7.52 14.47 30.30
C LYS A 114 9.01 14.71 30.52
N ARG A 115 9.84 14.27 29.56
CA ARG A 115 11.29 14.41 29.63
C ARG A 115 11.75 15.86 29.43
N TYR A 116 11.08 16.60 28.54
CA TYR A 116 11.46 17.95 28.12
C TYR A 116 10.23 18.88 28.09
N PRO A 117 9.61 19.15 29.24
CA PRO A 117 8.35 19.91 29.29
C PRO A 117 8.49 21.33 28.75
N ASP A 118 9.66 21.95 28.92
CA ASP A 118 9.87 23.35 28.54
C ASP A 118 10.29 23.55 27.08
N SER A 119 10.87 22.55 26.43
CA SER A 119 11.44 22.70 25.08
C SER A 119 10.80 21.81 24.02
N TYR A 120 10.22 20.66 24.37
CA TYR A 120 9.63 19.77 23.36
C TYR A 120 8.25 20.26 22.94
N ARG A 121 8.07 20.44 21.63
CA ARG A 121 6.86 20.98 21.00
C ARG A 121 6.61 20.21 19.72
N ILE A 122 5.35 19.89 19.44
CA ILE A 122 4.94 19.32 18.14
C ILE A 122 4.04 20.36 17.45
N PRO A 123 4.58 21.14 16.49
CA PRO A 123 3.74 21.98 15.64
C PRO A 123 2.96 21.09 14.68
N VAL A 124 1.64 21.26 14.65
CA VAL A 124 0.74 20.52 13.76
C VAL A 124 0.36 21.40 12.59
N TYR A 125 0.58 20.92 11.37
CA TYR A 125 0.32 21.63 10.12
C TYR A 125 -0.86 21.00 9.35
N PRO A 126 -1.45 21.74 8.40
CA PRO A 126 -2.33 21.16 7.38
C PRO A 126 -1.75 19.89 6.73
N THR A 127 -2.61 18.90 6.47
CA THR A 127 -2.22 17.69 5.75
C THR A 127 -2.20 17.98 4.25
N HIS A 128 -1.09 17.67 3.58
CA HIS A 128 -0.99 17.70 2.11
C HIS A 128 -0.80 16.30 1.55
N ARG A 129 -1.66 15.89 0.60
CA ARG A 129 -1.56 14.60 -0.08
C ARG A 129 -1.16 14.78 -1.55
N GLY A 130 0.08 15.20 -1.74
CA GLY A 130 0.66 15.55 -3.06
C GLY A 130 1.69 14.57 -3.62
N ALA A 131 2.08 13.54 -2.87
CA ALA A 131 3.15 12.63 -3.27
C ALA A 131 2.89 12.02 -4.65
N THR A 132 3.87 12.16 -5.54
CA THR A 132 3.76 11.79 -6.94
C THR A 132 5.07 11.18 -7.44
N VAL A 133 5.01 10.51 -8.59
CA VAL A 133 6.15 9.98 -9.34
C VAL A 133 6.02 10.41 -10.80
N PRO A 134 7.06 10.24 -11.63
CA PRO A 134 6.93 10.44 -13.08
C PRO A 134 5.80 9.62 -13.72
N ASP A 135 5.23 10.13 -14.81
CA ASP A 135 4.03 9.55 -15.44
C ASP A 135 4.28 8.14 -16.01
N ASP A 136 5.50 7.87 -16.49
CA ASP A 136 5.95 6.56 -16.94
C ASP A 136 6.00 5.54 -15.81
N VAL A 137 6.37 5.97 -14.59
CA VAL A 137 6.32 5.12 -13.39
C VAL A 137 4.88 4.78 -13.04
N PHE A 138 3.94 5.74 -13.12
CA PHE A 138 2.52 5.42 -12.93
C PHE A 138 2.00 4.42 -13.96
N ALA A 139 2.41 4.56 -15.23
CA ALA A 139 2.03 3.63 -16.28
C ALA A 139 2.60 2.22 -16.02
N ALA A 140 3.86 2.12 -15.58
CA ALA A 140 4.50 0.87 -15.19
C ALA A 140 3.75 0.20 -14.03
N ILE A 141 3.38 0.95 -12.98
CA ILE A 141 2.63 0.42 -11.83
C ILE A 141 1.27 -0.15 -12.28
N LYS A 142 0.56 0.58 -13.15
CA LYS A 142 -0.73 0.11 -13.69
C LYS A 142 -0.57 -1.18 -14.50
N LYS A 143 0.49 -1.30 -15.29
CA LYS A 143 0.83 -2.53 -16.03
C LYS A 143 1.21 -3.67 -15.08
N ASN A 144 2.01 -3.38 -14.06
CA ASN A 144 2.45 -4.36 -13.08
C ASN A 144 1.25 -5.00 -12.37
N ALA A 145 0.21 -4.21 -12.05
CA ALA A 145 -1.01 -4.70 -11.41
C ALA A 145 -1.60 -5.96 -12.06
N THR A 146 -1.58 -6.06 -13.39
CA THR A 146 -2.17 -7.17 -14.14
C THR A 146 -1.15 -8.17 -14.67
N THR A 147 0.15 -7.92 -14.52
CA THR A 147 1.21 -8.73 -15.14
C THR A 147 2.19 -9.33 -14.15
N SER A 148 2.54 -8.59 -13.09
CA SER A 148 3.55 -9.02 -12.11
C SER A 148 3.05 -10.17 -11.27
N LYS A 149 3.93 -11.14 -11.02
CA LYS A 149 3.64 -12.32 -10.18
C LYS A 149 4.79 -12.63 -9.26
N LEU A 150 4.47 -13.22 -8.11
CA LEU A 150 5.47 -13.79 -7.21
C LEU A 150 5.96 -15.13 -7.78
N VAL A 151 7.26 -15.38 -7.66
CA VAL A 151 7.86 -16.68 -7.98
C VAL A 151 8.54 -17.29 -6.76
N GLY A 152 8.70 -18.62 -6.76
CA GLY A 152 9.42 -19.34 -5.70
C GLY A 152 8.86 -19.07 -4.30
N GLY A 153 7.54 -19.03 -4.16
CA GLY A 153 6.86 -18.76 -2.88
C GLY A 153 7.02 -17.33 -2.36
N GLY A 154 7.37 -16.37 -3.22
CA GLY A 154 7.61 -14.98 -2.83
C GLY A 154 9.07 -14.57 -2.79
N SER A 155 9.98 -15.46 -3.20
CA SER A 155 11.43 -15.19 -3.25
C SER A 155 11.85 -14.32 -4.43
N GLY A 156 10.95 -14.08 -5.38
CA GLY A 156 11.21 -13.24 -6.54
C GLY A 156 9.96 -12.69 -7.21
N LEU A 157 10.19 -11.93 -8.28
CA LEU A 157 9.17 -11.37 -9.16
C LEU A 157 9.39 -11.85 -10.60
N GLU A 158 8.31 -12.10 -11.32
CA GLU A 158 8.29 -12.25 -12.78
C GLU A 158 7.36 -11.21 -13.42
N ASN A 159 7.60 -10.89 -14.69
CA ASN A 159 6.79 -9.92 -15.47
C ASN A 159 6.62 -8.57 -14.76
N PHE A 160 7.69 -8.12 -14.11
CA PHE A 160 7.75 -6.88 -13.35
C PHE A 160 8.52 -5.82 -14.14
N ASP A 161 7.90 -4.66 -14.33
CA ASP A 161 8.56 -3.43 -14.79
C ASP A 161 9.07 -2.64 -13.57
N THR A 162 9.39 -1.35 -13.67
CA THR A 162 9.81 -0.56 -12.51
C THR A 162 8.66 -0.31 -11.51
N ALA A 163 9.01 -0.19 -10.22
CA ALA A 163 8.19 0.25 -9.08
C ALA A 163 6.87 -0.49 -8.80
N ILE A 164 6.64 -0.83 -7.53
CA ILE A 164 5.34 -1.29 -6.96
C ILE A 164 4.69 -2.39 -7.85
N PRO A 165 5.16 -3.64 -7.76
CA PRO A 165 4.61 -4.76 -8.52
C PRO A 165 3.13 -5.02 -8.23
N PHE A 166 2.70 -4.79 -6.98
CA PHE A 166 1.37 -5.17 -6.50
C PHE A 166 0.66 -3.96 -5.89
N PRO A 167 0.20 -2.98 -6.69
CA PRO A 167 -0.46 -1.79 -6.16
C PRO A 167 -1.75 -2.11 -5.37
N ILE A 168 -2.36 -3.28 -5.60
CA ILE A 168 -3.47 -3.80 -4.82
C ILE A 168 -3.01 -5.13 -4.19
N PRO A 169 -2.23 -5.10 -3.10
CA PRO A 169 -1.60 -6.30 -2.57
C PRO A 169 -2.62 -7.20 -1.87
N ALA A 170 -2.58 -8.49 -2.16
CA ALA A 170 -3.39 -9.54 -1.54
C ALA A 170 -2.68 -10.21 -0.34
N SER A 171 -1.37 -10.00 -0.19
CA SER A 171 -0.56 -10.64 0.85
C SER A 171 0.52 -9.73 1.43
N GLY A 172 1.00 -10.06 2.64
CA GLY A 172 2.11 -9.32 3.27
C GLY A 172 3.41 -9.39 2.48
N VAL A 173 3.65 -10.48 1.75
CA VAL A 173 4.83 -10.63 0.88
C VAL A 173 4.80 -9.63 -0.27
N GLU A 174 3.63 -9.38 -0.86
CA GLU A 174 3.46 -8.38 -1.91
C GLU A 174 3.70 -6.96 -1.38
N VAL A 175 3.27 -6.66 -0.16
CA VAL A 175 3.57 -5.38 0.52
C VAL A 175 5.08 -5.21 0.70
N ILE A 176 5.79 -6.26 1.10
CA ILE A 176 7.26 -6.24 1.21
C ILE A 176 7.90 -5.98 -0.15
N TRP A 177 7.44 -6.63 -1.22
CA TRP A 177 7.95 -6.39 -2.57
C TRP A 177 7.71 -4.97 -3.06
N ASN A 178 6.55 -4.37 -2.76
CA ASN A 178 6.29 -2.96 -3.04
C ASN A 178 7.29 -2.05 -2.32
N HIS A 179 7.62 -2.36 -1.06
CA HIS A 179 8.63 -1.62 -0.33
C HIS A 179 10.03 -1.80 -0.96
N ILE A 180 10.43 -3.03 -1.29
CA ILE A 180 11.74 -3.32 -1.88
C ILE A 180 11.95 -2.55 -3.18
N THR A 181 10.94 -2.59 -4.06
CA THR A 181 10.99 -2.10 -5.44
C THR A 181 10.53 -0.66 -5.63
N ARG A 182 10.08 0.03 -4.57
CA ARG A 182 9.64 1.43 -4.60
C ARG A 182 10.55 2.32 -5.46
N TYR A 183 9.95 3.27 -6.18
CA TYR A 183 10.68 4.23 -6.98
C TYR A 183 11.66 5.05 -6.12
N ARG A 184 12.90 5.27 -6.61
CA ARG A 184 13.96 6.00 -5.89
C ARG A 184 14.57 7.17 -6.66
N GLY A 185 13.83 7.77 -7.60
CA GLY A 185 14.26 9.00 -8.28
C GLY A 185 15.36 8.83 -9.33
N GLY A 186 15.52 7.64 -9.92
CA GLY A 186 16.41 7.38 -11.07
C GLY A 186 17.92 7.50 -10.83
N SER A 187 18.35 8.07 -9.71
CA SER A 187 19.75 8.46 -9.46
C SER A 187 20.54 7.45 -8.60
N VAL A 188 19.96 6.29 -8.33
CA VAL A 188 20.58 5.26 -7.46
C VAL A 188 21.21 4.18 -8.32
N LYS A 189 22.54 4.16 -8.40
CA LYS A 189 23.31 3.03 -8.90
C LYS A 189 23.88 2.26 -7.71
N ARG A 190 23.45 1.00 -7.53
CA ARG A 190 23.99 0.11 -6.50
C ARG A 190 24.83 -0.97 -7.18
N LEU A 191 26.14 -0.95 -6.94
CA LEU A 191 27.01 -2.07 -7.28
C LEU A 191 27.00 -3.04 -6.10
N VAL A 192 26.43 -4.23 -6.28
CA VAL A 192 26.53 -5.32 -5.30
C VAL A 192 27.54 -6.30 -5.84
N THR A 193 28.70 -6.38 -5.19
CA THR A 193 29.70 -7.41 -5.49
C THR A 193 29.46 -8.53 -4.49
N GLN A 194 28.97 -9.68 -4.96
CA GLN A 194 28.75 -10.85 -4.11
C GLN A 194 29.72 -11.94 -4.54
N ALA A 195 30.65 -12.31 -3.66
CA ALA A 195 31.41 -13.54 -3.78
C ALA A 195 30.63 -14.62 -3.03
N THR A 196 30.09 -15.59 -3.76
CA THR A 196 29.52 -16.80 -3.16
C THR A 196 30.56 -17.91 -3.38
N PRO A 197 31.00 -18.65 -2.34
CA PRO A 197 31.95 -19.75 -2.48
C PRO A 197 31.48 -20.83 -3.45
#